data_AF-A0AAE4H5J8-F1
#
_entry.id   AF-A0AAE4H5J8-F1
#
_cell.length_a   1.000
_cell.length_b   1.000
_cell.length_c   1.000
_cell.angle_alpha   90.00
_cell.angle_beta   90.00
_cell.angle_gamma   90.00
#
_symmetry.space_group_name_H-M   'P 1'
#
loop_
_entity.id
_entity.type
_entity.pdbx_description
1 polymer ?
#
loop_
_entity_poly.entity_id
_entity_poly.type
_entity_poly.pdbx_seq_one_letter_code
_entity_poly.pdbx_strand_id
1 'polypeptide(L)'
;MKGHLAVARELYQAGEQAAAQPHFGHPIHEHYEMLEPALEAHGVKGMESNLKALVETMRGAGEWESKADAYTTALEAIDDAMHDVDGELRDDVAFQSRAQLALLRQALHEYEEAVDDGRFVNVVEYQDSRGFVLTAKSLLEKQAGLYEEAAYDELLAAYESTLEAWPSAVAPETPVMTPGELSARLFKLEATLGRY
;
A
#
# COMPACT_ATOMS: atom_id res chain seq x y z
N MET A 1 -0.39 2.22 5.23
CA MET A 1 -0.01 1.13 6.17
C MET A 1 0.29 -0.20 5.47
N LYS A 2 -0.70 -0.98 4.99
CA LYS A 2 -0.43 -2.33 4.39
C LYS A 2 0.50 -2.32 3.18
N GLY A 3 0.46 -1.25 2.37
CA GLY A 3 1.35 -1.05 1.23
C GLY A 3 2.82 -1.10 1.63
N HIS A 4 3.24 -0.25 2.58
CA HIS A 4 4.60 -0.28 3.13
C HIS A 4 4.98 -1.67 3.64
N LEU A 5 4.12 -2.30 4.45
CA LEU A 5 4.42 -3.61 5.03
C LEU A 5 4.61 -4.70 3.97
N ALA A 6 3.78 -4.70 2.92
CA ALA A 6 3.92 -5.66 1.82
C ALA A 6 5.26 -5.50 1.09
N VAL A 7 5.70 -4.26 0.87
CA VAL A 7 6.97 -3.93 0.22
C VAL A 7 8.15 -4.24 1.13
N ALA A 8 8.05 -3.92 2.42
CA ALA A 8 9.03 -4.28 3.44
C ALA A 8 9.30 -5.79 3.45
N ARG A 9 8.23 -6.60 3.44
CA ARG A 9 8.34 -8.07 3.35
C ARG A 9 9.05 -8.52 2.08
N GLU A 10 8.64 -8.00 0.93
CA GLU A 10 9.23 -8.39 -0.37
C GLU A 10 10.73 -8.08 -0.41
N LEU A 11 11.13 -6.88 0.02
CA LEU A 11 12.53 -6.47 0.11
C LEU A 11 13.31 -7.35 1.10
N TYR A 12 12.74 -7.60 2.27
CA TYR A 12 13.40 -8.42 3.29
C TYR A 12 13.65 -9.84 2.77
N GLN A 13 12.65 -10.45 2.11
CA GLN A 13 12.74 -11.78 1.52
C GLN A 13 13.67 -11.83 0.30
N ALA A 14 13.88 -10.70 -0.38
CA ALA A 14 14.88 -10.56 -1.44
C ALA A 14 16.31 -10.35 -0.92
N GLY A 15 16.51 -10.29 0.40
CA GLY A 15 17.81 -10.02 1.03
C GLY A 15 18.14 -8.54 1.21
N GLU A 16 17.25 -7.63 0.79
CA GLU A 16 17.39 -6.18 0.88
C GLU A 16 16.92 -5.65 2.25
N GLN A 17 17.42 -6.24 3.33
CA GLN A 17 16.94 -5.97 4.69
C GLN A 17 17.10 -4.50 5.11
N ALA A 18 18.18 -3.84 4.66
CA ALA A 18 18.40 -2.42 4.94
C ALA A 18 17.37 -1.53 4.23
N ALA A 19 17.03 -1.86 2.98
CA ALA A 19 16.00 -1.15 2.23
C ALA A 19 14.59 -1.42 2.78
N ALA A 20 14.36 -2.59 3.39
CA ALA A 20 13.08 -2.94 4.01
C ALA A 20 12.78 -2.16 5.31
N GLN A 21 13.81 -1.75 6.07
CA GLN A 21 13.64 -1.11 7.38
C GLN A 21 12.71 0.12 7.40
N PRO A 22 12.90 1.15 6.54
CA PRO A 22 12.04 2.34 6.55
C PRO A 22 10.56 1.96 6.43
N HIS A 23 10.24 1.05 5.52
CA HIS A 23 8.88 0.58 5.24
C HIS A 23 8.17 -0.08 6.43
N PHE A 24 8.90 -0.74 7.34
CA PHE A 24 8.29 -1.23 8.58
C PHE A 24 7.90 -0.08 9.53
N GLY A 25 8.60 1.05 9.47
CA GLY A 25 8.37 2.23 10.31
C GLY A 25 7.34 3.22 9.75
N HIS A 26 7.19 3.30 8.42
CA HIS A 26 6.29 4.25 7.75
C HIS A 26 4.83 4.18 8.24
N PRO A 27 4.22 3.00 8.51
CA PRO A 27 2.90 2.94 9.14
C PRO A 27 2.75 3.78 10.42
N ILE A 28 3.81 3.87 11.23
CA ILE A 28 3.83 4.71 12.44
C ILE A 28 4.10 6.17 12.06
N HIS A 29 5.18 6.42 11.32
CA HIS A 29 5.68 7.78 11.10
C HIS A 29 4.78 8.65 10.22
N GLU A 30 4.02 8.05 9.29
CA GLU A 30 3.25 8.78 8.29
C GLU A 30 1.74 8.77 8.53
N HIS A 31 1.24 7.77 9.27
CA HIS A 31 -0.21 7.53 9.33
C HIS A 31 -0.76 7.40 10.74
N TYR A 32 -0.01 6.84 11.69
CA TYR A 32 -0.58 6.48 12.99
C TYR A 32 -1.14 7.69 13.75
N GLU A 33 -0.40 8.80 13.80
CA GLU A 33 -0.84 10.01 14.51
C GLU A 33 -2.19 10.54 13.99
N MET A 34 -2.41 10.51 12.67
CA MET A 34 -3.68 10.93 12.06
C MET A 34 -4.82 9.96 12.38
N LEU A 35 -4.52 8.66 12.49
CA LEU A 35 -5.52 7.61 12.70
C LEU A 35 -5.86 7.40 14.18
N GLU A 36 -4.97 7.76 15.11
CA GLU A 36 -5.12 7.50 16.53
C GLU A 36 -6.48 7.94 17.10
N PRO A 37 -6.98 9.17 16.86
CA PRO A 37 -8.29 9.57 17.39
C PRO A 37 -9.45 8.69 16.90
N ALA A 38 -9.38 8.21 15.65
CA ALA A 38 -10.40 7.32 15.09
C ALA A 38 -10.27 5.90 15.68
N LEU A 39 -9.05 5.39 15.82
CA LEU A 39 -8.78 4.10 16.45
C LEU A 39 -9.29 4.08 17.90
N GLU A 40 -9.04 5.15 18.66
CA GLU A 40 -9.56 5.30 20.04
C GLU A 40 -11.08 5.36 20.09
N ALA A 41 -11.71 6.13 19.20
CA ALA A 41 -13.16 6.25 19.13
C ALA A 41 -13.86 4.91 18.81
N HIS A 42 -13.20 4.06 18.03
CA HIS A 42 -13.68 2.71 17.70
C HIS A 42 -13.20 1.63 18.69
N GLY A 43 -12.45 2.01 19.73
CA GLY A 43 -11.97 1.08 20.74
C GLY A 43 -10.89 0.10 20.26
N VAL A 44 -10.25 0.39 19.12
CA VAL A 44 -9.13 -0.39 18.61
C VAL A 44 -7.92 -0.19 19.52
N LYS A 45 -7.39 -1.27 20.06
CA LYS A 45 -6.27 -1.25 21.01
C LYS A 45 -5.07 -2.00 20.45
N GLY A 46 -3.88 -1.59 20.87
CA GLY A 46 -2.64 -2.32 20.59
C GLY A 46 -2.04 -2.11 19.20
N MET A 47 -2.68 -1.33 18.32
CA MET A 47 -2.15 -1.00 16.99
C MET A 47 -0.72 -0.44 17.08
N GLU A 48 -0.52 0.64 17.84
CA GLU A 48 0.79 1.28 17.95
C GLU A 48 1.86 0.33 18.51
N SER A 49 1.51 -0.40 19.57
CA SER A 49 2.43 -1.32 20.22
C SER A 49 2.83 -2.47 19.30
N ASN A 50 1.89 -2.99 18.51
CA ASN A 50 2.15 -4.06 17.54
C ASN A 50 3.05 -3.55 16.40
N LEU A 51 2.81 -2.34 15.88
CA LEU A 51 3.68 -1.74 14.88
C LEU A 51 5.09 -1.46 15.43
N LYS A 52 5.21 -0.95 16.67
CA LYS A 52 6.51 -0.72 17.32
C LYS A 52 7.25 -2.04 17.55
N ALA A 53 6.55 -3.07 18.01
CA ALA A 53 7.12 -4.40 18.19
C ALA A 53 7.60 -5.01 16.87
N LEU A 54 6.86 -4.80 15.77
CA LEU A 54 7.29 -5.18 14.44
C LEU A 54 8.60 -4.49 14.05
N VAL A 55 8.68 -3.15 14.18
CA VAL A 55 9.89 -2.38 13.86
C VAL A 55 11.09 -2.88 14.66
N GLU A 56 10.95 -3.04 15.98
CA GLU A 56 12.05 -3.55 16.82
C GLU A 56 12.47 -4.99 16.44
N THR A 57 11.50 -5.86 16.11
CA THR A 57 11.76 -7.22 15.65
C THR A 57 12.54 -7.23 14.34
N MET A 58 12.17 -6.36 13.40
CA MET A 58 12.79 -6.28 12.07
C MET A 58 14.17 -5.65 12.09
N ARG A 59 14.51 -4.81 13.08
CA ARG A 59 15.87 -4.28 13.28
C ARG A 59 16.90 -5.33 13.67
N GLY A 60 16.46 -6.38 14.37
CA GLY A 60 17.34 -7.48 14.75
C GLY A 60 17.77 -8.32 13.54
N ALA A 61 18.97 -8.88 13.56
CA ALA A 61 19.38 -9.85 12.55
C ALA A 61 18.48 -11.10 12.55
N GLY A 62 18.46 -11.84 11.44
CA GLY A 62 17.79 -13.14 11.33
C GLY A 62 16.97 -13.29 10.04
N GLU A 63 16.58 -14.53 9.76
CA GLU A 63 15.77 -14.87 8.59
C GLU A 63 14.30 -14.49 8.80
N TRP A 64 13.57 -14.31 7.70
CA TRP A 64 12.16 -13.90 7.69
C TRP A 64 11.28 -14.79 8.57
N GLU A 65 11.47 -16.10 8.54
CA GLU A 65 10.67 -17.08 9.28
C GLU A 65 10.69 -16.81 10.79
N SER A 66 11.82 -16.33 11.32
CA SER A 66 11.95 -15.99 12.74
C SER A 66 11.21 -14.70 13.15
N LYS A 67 10.74 -13.91 12.16
CA LYS A 67 10.14 -12.58 12.33
C LYS A 67 8.69 -12.51 11.82
N ALA A 68 8.25 -13.53 11.10
CA ALA A 68 6.95 -13.58 10.43
C ALA A 68 5.78 -13.38 11.40
N ASP A 69 5.89 -13.87 12.63
CA ASP A 69 4.83 -13.72 13.64
C ASP A 69 4.58 -12.24 14.01
N ALA A 70 5.64 -11.43 14.15
CA ALA A 70 5.50 -10.00 14.43
C ALA A 70 4.86 -9.26 13.24
N TYR A 71 5.21 -9.67 12.02
CA TYR A 71 4.60 -9.14 10.80
C TYR A 71 3.12 -9.47 10.70
N THR A 72 2.76 -10.74 10.94
CA THR A 72 1.37 -11.20 10.95
C THR A 72 0.56 -10.48 12.02
N THR A 73 1.10 -10.35 13.23
CA THR A 73 0.44 -9.63 14.34
C THR A 73 0.12 -8.18 13.98
N ALA A 74 1.04 -7.49 13.28
CA ALA A 74 0.81 -6.13 12.83
C ALA A 74 -0.24 -6.05 11.71
N LEU A 75 -0.22 -6.98 10.75
CA LEU A 75 -1.24 -7.03 9.71
C LEU A 75 -2.63 -7.33 10.27
N GLU A 76 -2.74 -8.31 11.18
CA GLU A 76 -3.99 -8.66 11.86
C GLU A 76 -4.56 -7.45 12.61
N ALA A 77 -3.73 -6.67 13.32
CA ALA A 77 -4.20 -5.44 13.96
C ALA A 77 -4.79 -4.43 12.96
N ILE A 78 -4.20 -4.31 11.77
CA ILE A 78 -4.73 -3.46 10.70
C ILE A 78 -6.01 -4.05 10.09
N ASP A 79 -6.06 -5.36 9.85
CA ASP A 79 -7.26 -6.04 9.37
C ASP A 79 -8.44 -5.91 10.36
N ASP A 80 -8.19 -6.08 11.66
CA ASP A 80 -9.21 -5.95 12.71
C ASP A 80 -9.74 -4.51 12.77
N ALA A 81 -8.86 -3.51 12.77
CA ALA A 81 -9.26 -2.10 12.74
C ALA A 81 -10.09 -1.75 11.49
N MET A 82 -9.77 -2.37 10.34
CA MET A 82 -10.56 -2.22 9.12
C MET A 82 -11.90 -2.96 9.21
N HIS A 83 -11.97 -4.08 9.93
CA HIS A 83 -13.21 -4.86 10.10
C HIS A 83 -14.23 -4.13 10.97
N ASP A 84 -13.76 -3.33 11.93
CA ASP A 84 -14.58 -2.48 12.80
C ASP A 84 -15.24 -1.29 12.06
N VAL A 85 -14.86 -1.04 10.81
CA VAL A 85 -15.61 -0.12 9.93
C VAL A 85 -17.00 -0.72 9.66
N ASP A 86 -18.03 0.13 9.73
CA ASP A 86 -19.43 -0.24 9.53
C ASP A 86 -19.61 -1.14 8.29
N GLY A 87 -20.36 -2.23 8.46
CA GLY A 87 -20.60 -3.21 7.39
C GLY A 87 -21.25 -2.60 6.15
N GLU A 88 -22.19 -1.66 6.31
CA GLU A 88 -22.83 -0.96 5.19
C GLU A 88 -21.81 -0.14 4.40
N LEU A 89 -20.86 0.51 5.07
CA LEU A 89 -19.75 1.19 4.39
C LEU A 89 -18.80 0.20 3.72
N ARG A 90 -18.53 -0.93 4.37
CA ARG A 90 -17.65 -1.95 3.78
C ARG A 90 -18.24 -2.58 2.52
N ASP A 91 -19.56 -2.69 2.45
CA ASP A 91 -20.30 -3.23 1.29
C ASP A 91 -20.73 -2.13 0.29
N ASP A 92 -20.36 -0.87 0.52
CA ASP A 92 -20.65 0.25 -0.38
C ASP A 92 -19.54 0.44 -1.43
N VAL A 93 -19.89 0.26 -2.71
CA VAL A 93 -18.94 0.37 -3.83
C VAL A 93 -18.31 1.76 -3.95
N ALA A 94 -19.02 2.84 -3.59
CA ALA A 94 -18.49 4.20 -3.64
C ALA A 94 -17.50 4.48 -2.51
N PHE A 95 -17.73 3.93 -1.31
CA PHE A 95 -16.76 3.95 -0.22
C PHE A 95 -15.48 3.19 -0.60
N GLN A 96 -15.62 1.99 -1.15
CA GLN A 96 -14.48 1.19 -1.60
C GLN A 96 -13.71 1.83 -2.75
N SER A 97 -14.43 2.46 -3.69
CA SER A 97 -13.81 3.21 -4.79
C SER A 97 -13.01 4.41 -4.27
N ARG A 98 -13.55 5.14 -3.29
CA ARG A 98 -12.84 6.26 -2.64
C ARG A 98 -11.60 5.81 -1.88
N ALA A 99 -11.64 4.67 -1.20
CA ALA A 99 -10.46 4.10 -0.52
C ALA A 99 -9.35 3.76 -1.52
N GLN A 100 -9.69 3.14 -2.65
CA GLN A 100 -8.76 2.87 -3.74
C GLN A 100 -8.19 4.16 -4.35
N LEU A 101 -9.03 5.17 -4.62
CA LEU A 101 -8.59 6.48 -5.12
C LEU A 101 -7.59 7.17 -4.18
N ALA A 102 -7.81 7.09 -2.86
CA ALA A 102 -6.90 7.67 -1.88
C ALA A 102 -5.51 7.00 -1.94
N LEU A 103 -5.48 5.67 -2.06
CA LEU A 103 -4.22 4.93 -2.23
C LEU A 103 -3.52 5.27 -3.54
N LEU A 104 -4.26 5.37 -4.65
CA LEU A 104 -3.69 5.71 -5.96
C LEU A 104 -3.10 7.13 -6.00
N ARG A 105 -3.74 8.08 -5.31
CA ARG A 105 -3.21 9.46 -5.18
C ARG A 105 -1.92 9.48 -4.37
N GLN A 106 -1.88 8.75 -3.25
CA GLN A 106 -0.65 8.64 -2.48
C GLN A 106 0.45 7.97 -3.32
N ALA A 107 0.12 6.92 -4.08
CA ALA A 107 1.08 6.28 -4.97
C ALA A 107 1.70 7.25 -5.98
N LEU A 108 0.87 8.07 -6.65
CA LEU A 108 1.39 9.07 -7.57
C LEU A 108 2.32 10.07 -6.88
N HIS A 109 1.91 10.55 -5.70
CA HIS A 109 2.71 11.49 -4.92
C HIS A 109 4.08 10.90 -4.57
N GLU A 110 4.14 9.68 -4.05
CA GLU A 110 5.41 9.00 -3.75
C GLU A 110 6.26 8.80 -5.02
N TYR A 111 5.64 8.43 -6.15
CA TYR A 111 6.41 8.24 -7.38
C TYR A 111 6.99 9.55 -7.94
N GLU A 112 6.27 10.66 -7.78
CA GLU A 112 6.76 12.01 -8.12
C GLU A 112 7.96 12.41 -7.26
N GLU A 113 7.99 12.01 -5.99
CA GLU A 113 9.15 12.22 -5.11
C GLU A 113 10.29 11.25 -5.42
N ALA A 114 9.98 10.08 -5.98
CA ALA A 114 10.96 9.06 -6.31
C ALA A 114 11.81 9.40 -7.53
N VAL A 115 11.23 10.06 -8.53
CA VAL A 115 11.81 10.21 -9.88
C VAL A 115 12.01 11.67 -10.26
N ASP A 116 13.26 12.06 -10.53
CA ASP A 116 13.61 13.36 -11.09
C ASP A 116 14.58 13.19 -12.27
N ASP A 117 14.37 13.96 -13.32
CA ASP A 117 15.18 13.96 -14.56
C ASP A 117 15.51 12.54 -15.07
N GLY A 118 14.48 11.67 -15.10
CA GLY A 118 14.58 10.30 -15.61
C GLY A 118 15.43 9.35 -14.75
N ARG A 119 15.66 9.67 -13.47
CA ARG A 119 16.46 8.87 -12.53
C ARG A 119 15.76 8.77 -11.18
N PHE A 120 16.07 7.71 -10.44
CA PHE A 120 15.64 7.60 -9.05
C PHE A 120 16.45 8.55 -8.16
N VAL A 121 15.76 9.48 -7.50
CA VAL A 121 16.31 10.35 -6.46
C VAL A 121 15.87 9.92 -5.07
N ASN A 122 14.75 9.20 -4.95
CA ASN A 122 14.32 8.55 -3.71
C ASN A 122 13.72 7.15 -4.01
N VAL A 123 14.53 6.10 -3.82
CA VAL A 123 14.10 4.71 -4.08
C VAL A 123 13.05 4.23 -3.07
N VAL A 124 13.01 4.82 -1.87
CA VAL A 124 12.03 4.48 -0.84
C VAL A 124 10.62 4.85 -1.31
N GLU A 125 10.44 6.01 -1.94
CA GLU A 125 9.10 6.39 -2.44
C GLU A 125 8.69 5.61 -3.70
N TYR A 126 9.66 5.17 -4.52
CA TYR A 126 9.36 4.21 -5.59
C TYR A 126 8.76 2.92 -5.01
N GLN A 127 9.36 2.44 -3.92
CA GLN A 127 8.94 1.25 -3.20
C GLN A 127 7.55 1.42 -2.58
N ASP A 128 7.29 2.53 -1.89
CA ASP A 128 6.00 2.79 -1.26
C ASP A 128 4.87 3.00 -2.24
N SER A 129 5.13 3.77 -3.30
CA SER A 129 4.19 3.92 -4.41
C SER A 129 3.69 2.57 -4.92
N ARG A 130 4.61 1.62 -5.17
CA ARG A 130 4.26 0.26 -5.59
C ARG A 130 3.34 -0.42 -4.58
N GLY A 131 3.68 -0.33 -3.30
CA GLY A 131 2.91 -0.92 -2.21
C GLY A 131 1.47 -0.40 -2.17
N PHE A 132 1.26 0.89 -2.42
CA PHE A 132 -0.06 1.49 -2.47
C PHE A 132 -0.89 1.01 -3.67
N VAL A 133 -0.31 0.93 -4.87
CA VAL A 133 -1.03 0.41 -6.06
C VAL A 133 -1.39 -1.06 -5.88
N LEU A 134 -0.49 -1.88 -5.34
CA LEU A 134 -0.77 -3.29 -5.04
C LEU A 134 -1.88 -3.45 -3.98
N THR A 135 -1.86 -2.60 -2.95
CA THR A 135 -2.90 -2.60 -1.92
C THR A 135 -4.26 -2.22 -2.51
N ALA A 136 -4.31 -1.20 -3.37
CA ALA A 136 -5.53 -0.77 -4.03
C ALA A 136 -6.09 -1.87 -4.95
N LYS A 137 -5.24 -2.53 -5.75
CA LYS A 137 -5.64 -3.70 -6.57
C LYS A 137 -6.18 -4.84 -5.70
N SER A 138 -5.55 -5.12 -4.56
CA SER A 138 -6.03 -6.18 -3.65
C SER A 138 -7.40 -5.85 -3.04
N LEU A 139 -7.71 -4.57 -2.79
CA LEU A 139 -9.05 -4.15 -2.36
C LEU A 139 -10.08 -4.44 -3.45
N LEU A 140 -9.81 -4.06 -4.70
CA LEU A 140 -10.67 -4.37 -5.84
C LEU A 140 -10.97 -5.87 -5.92
N GLU A 141 -9.95 -6.72 -5.87
CA GLU A 141 -10.08 -8.18 -5.96
C GLU A 141 -10.92 -8.76 -4.83
N LYS A 142 -10.69 -8.32 -3.59
CA LYS A 142 -11.47 -8.76 -2.42
C LYS A 142 -12.94 -8.35 -2.49
N GLN A 143 -13.23 -7.27 -3.21
CA GLN A 143 -14.55 -6.65 -3.31
C GLN A 143 -15.16 -6.81 -4.70
N ALA A 144 -14.67 -7.76 -5.50
CA ALA A 144 -15.08 -7.95 -6.89
C ALA A 144 -16.61 -7.98 -7.06
N GLY A 145 -17.32 -8.60 -6.11
CA GLY A 145 -18.79 -8.69 -6.12
C GLY A 145 -19.56 -7.37 -5.94
N LEU A 146 -18.87 -6.27 -5.60
CA LEU A 146 -19.49 -4.93 -5.51
C LEU A 146 -19.51 -4.19 -6.86
N TYR A 147 -18.72 -4.64 -7.85
CA TYR A 147 -18.56 -3.99 -9.13
C TYR A 147 -19.31 -4.74 -10.22
N GLU A 148 -19.84 -4.01 -11.21
CA GLU A 148 -20.30 -4.62 -12.46
C GLU A 148 -19.15 -5.33 -13.16
N GLU A 149 -19.38 -6.53 -13.71
CA GLU A 149 -18.34 -7.40 -14.29
C GLU A 149 -17.45 -6.66 -15.30
N ALA A 150 -18.04 -5.90 -16.23
CA ALA A 150 -17.30 -5.13 -17.22
C ALA A 150 -16.44 -4.01 -16.60
N ALA A 151 -16.91 -3.39 -15.50
CA ALA A 151 -16.14 -2.36 -14.80
C ALA A 151 -15.00 -2.97 -13.98
N TYR A 152 -15.23 -4.13 -13.37
CA TYR A 152 -14.20 -4.90 -12.66
C TYR A 152 -13.07 -5.29 -13.61
N ASP A 153 -13.39 -5.87 -14.78
CA ASP A 153 -12.38 -6.26 -15.78
C ASP A 153 -11.60 -5.06 -16.30
N GLU A 154 -12.28 -3.93 -16.55
CA GLU A 154 -11.64 -2.68 -16.97
C GLU A 154 -10.65 -2.16 -15.91
N LEU A 155 -11.06 -2.17 -14.64
CA LEU A 155 -10.23 -1.76 -13.51
C LEU A 155 -9.03 -2.70 -13.33
N LEU A 156 -9.25 -4.01 -13.39
CA LEU A 156 -8.19 -5.00 -13.22
C LEU A 156 -7.12 -4.83 -14.29
N ALA A 157 -7.51 -4.70 -15.56
CA ALA A 157 -6.58 -4.43 -16.66
C ALA A 157 -5.84 -3.10 -16.51
N ALA A 158 -6.52 -2.06 -16.00
CA ALA A 158 -5.88 -0.76 -15.73
C ALA A 158 -4.87 -0.84 -14.57
N TYR A 159 -5.15 -1.61 -13.53
CA TYR A 159 -4.21 -1.88 -12.43
C TYR A 159 -2.99 -2.66 -12.92
N GLU A 160 -3.19 -3.72 -13.70
CA GLU A 160 -2.09 -4.52 -14.28
C GLU A 160 -1.18 -3.66 -15.16
N SER A 161 -1.78 -2.84 -16.03
CA SER A 161 -1.02 -1.87 -16.82
C SER A 161 -0.28 -0.87 -15.93
N THR A 162 -0.93 -0.27 -14.93
CA THR A 162 -0.28 0.70 -14.04
C THR A 162 0.92 0.08 -13.30
N LEU A 163 0.81 -1.17 -12.86
CA LEU A 163 1.86 -1.88 -12.14
C LEU A 163 3.13 -2.15 -12.98
N GLU A 164 3.08 -2.01 -14.31
CA GLU A 164 4.28 -2.09 -15.16
C GLU A 164 5.34 -1.03 -14.81
N ALA A 165 4.96 0.07 -14.12
CA ALA A 165 5.91 1.08 -13.65
C ALA A 165 6.86 0.54 -12.56
N TRP A 166 6.47 -0.57 -11.91
CA TRP A 166 7.25 -1.20 -10.84
C TRP A 166 7.42 -2.71 -11.03
N PRO A 167 8.41 -3.15 -11.83
CA PRO A 167 8.66 -4.57 -12.09
C PRO A 167 8.91 -5.40 -10.82
N SER A 168 9.49 -4.78 -9.78
CA SER A 168 9.69 -5.38 -8.46
C SER A 168 9.86 -4.31 -7.37
N ALA A 169 9.87 -4.71 -6.10
CA ALA A 169 10.24 -3.81 -5.01
C ALA A 169 11.71 -3.37 -5.07
N VAL A 170 12.61 -4.20 -5.62
CA VAL A 170 13.97 -3.76 -5.96
C VAL A 170 13.88 -2.89 -7.21
N ALA A 171 14.22 -1.61 -7.06
CA ALA A 171 14.14 -0.68 -8.17
C ALA A 171 15.10 -1.09 -9.30
N PRO A 172 14.66 -1.00 -10.57
CA PRO A 172 15.57 -1.14 -11.70
C PRO A 172 16.60 0.01 -11.73
N GLU A 173 17.61 -0.07 -12.62
CA GLU A 173 18.62 0.98 -12.75
C GLU A 173 18.03 2.33 -13.18
N THR A 174 16.96 2.31 -13.98
CA THR A 174 16.25 3.49 -14.47
C THR A 174 14.74 3.30 -14.35
N PRO A 175 13.97 4.37 -14.08
CA PRO A 175 12.52 4.31 -14.03
C PRO A 175 11.93 3.75 -15.33
N VAL A 176 10.97 2.83 -15.22
CA VAL A 176 10.26 2.26 -16.38
C VAL A 176 9.29 3.28 -16.98
N MET A 177 8.76 4.17 -16.15
CA MET A 177 7.88 5.26 -16.55
C MET A 177 8.35 6.57 -15.94
N THR A 178 8.05 7.66 -16.64
CA THR A 178 8.08 9.00 -16.07
C THR A 178 6.87 9.23 -15.16
N PRO A 179 6.92 10.21 -14.23
CA PRO A 179 5.74 10.58 -13.44
C PRO A 179 4.52 10.94 -14.32
N GLY A 180 4.74 11.59 -15.46
CA GLY A 180 3.67 11.93 -16.41
C GLY A 180 3.03 10.69 -17.07
N GLU A 181 3.83 9.69 -17.44
CA GLU A 181 3.30 8.42 -17.98
C GLU A 181 2.52 7.63 -16.93
N LEU A 182 3.02 7.59 -15.69
CA LEU A 182 2.30 6.95 -14.59
C LEU A 182 0.98 7.67 -14.30
N SER A 183 1.00 9.00 -14.20
CA SER A 183 -0.20 9.83 -13.99
C SER A 183 -1.26 9.55 -15.08
N ALA A 184 -0.85 9.42 -16.34
CA ALA A 184 -1.76 9.07 -17.43
C ALA A 184 -2.40 7.68 -17.27
N ARG A 185 -1.66 6.68 -16.75
CA ARG A 185 -2.23 5.35 -16.46
C ARG A 185 -3.19 5.39 -15.28
N LEU A 186 -2.82 6.09 -14.21
CA LEU A 186 -3.65 6.27 -13.03
C LEU A 186 -4.96 7.00 -13.34
N PHE A 187 -4.95 7.98 -14.25
CA PHE A 187 -6.17 8.68 -14.66
C PHE A 187 -7.27 7.73 -15.17
N LYS A 188 -6.91 6.61 -15.82
CA LYS A 188 -7.91 5.61 -16.26
C LYS A 188 -8.58 4.92 -15.07
N LEU A 189 -7.81 4.58 -14.04
CA LEU A 189 -8.32 4.05 -12.78
C LEU A 189 -9.21 5.09 -12.09
N GLU A 190 -8.74 6.34 -12.01
CA GLU A 190 -9.47 7.42 -11.37
C GLU A 190 -10.83 7.69 -12.04
N ALA A 191 -10.84 7.75 -13.37
CA ALA A 191 -12.05 7.96 -14.16
C ALA A 191 -13.06 6.83 -13.97
N THR A 192 -12.60 5.58 -13.85
CA THR A 192 -13.51 4.44 -13.65
C THR A 192 -14.03 4.37 -12.23
N LEU A 193 -13.15 4.47 -11.23
CA LEU A 193 -13.53 4.44 -9.81
C LEU A 193 -14.42 5.62 -9.45
N GLY A 194 -14.20 6.80 -10.05
CA GLY A 194 -15.01 8.00 -9.83
C GLY A 194 -16.42 7.94 -10.42
N ARG A 195 -16.84 6.84 -11.05
CA ARG A 195 -18.22 6.62 -11.50
C ARG A 195 -19.16 6.20 -10.36
N TYR A 196 -18.60 5.71 -9.25
CA TYR A 196 -19.32 5.33 -8.03
C TYR A 196 -19.31 6.47 -7.03
#